data_AF-A0A257UXJ7-F1
#
_entry.id   AF-A0A257UXJ7-F1
#
_cell.length_a   1.000
_cell.length_b   1.000
_cell.length_c   1.000
_cell.angle_alpha   90.00
_cell.angle_beta   90.00
_cell.angle_gamma   90.00
#
_symmetry.space_group_name_H-M   'P 1'
#
loop_
_entity.id
_entity.type
_entity.pdbx_description
1 polymer ?
#
loop_
_entity_poly.entity_id
_entity_poly.type
_entity_poly.pdbx_seq_one_letter_code
_entity_poly.pdbx_strand_id
1 'polypeptide(L)'
;MRRTIARQGFRSTHAPCHTEAMKREERKPGPPPTEHRLREAAIAHLARFAATEAGLARVLTRRIDRWVRATEADGAEPETIAAARTAGRAAIPGIIASLRALGAVNDTEFATSRARRLAREGKSRRATIAHLATKGIDTDLAASLVPDNQARDLAAACLYLRRRRLPPFGEGDRMRALASLARQGFDRATAERALALDRPDAEALVLAARRGDPA
;
A
#
# COMPACT_ATOMS: atom_id res chain seq x y z
N MET A 1 -25.41 62.33 -13.85
CA MET A 1 -25.75 60.99 -13.30
C MET A 1 -24.50 60.11 -13.26
N ARG A 2 -23.79 60.05 -12.13
CA ARG A 2 -22.77 59.02 -11.84
C ARG A 2 -22.86 58.70 -10.34
N ARG A 3 -23.29 57.47 -10.03
CA ARG A 3 -23.53 56.99 -8.67
C ARG A 3 -22.20 56.63 -8.00
N THR A 4 -21.90 57.27 -6.90
CA THR A 4 -20.79 56.94 -6.00
C THR A 4 -21.21 55.72 -5.17
N ILE A 5 -20.59 54.55 -5.41
CA ILE A 5 -20.84 53.35 -4.61
C ILE A 5 -19.79 53.29 -3.50
N ALA A 6 -20.25 53.42 -2.26
CA ALA A 6 -19.45 53.26 -1.05
C ALA A 6 -18.94 51.82 -0.93
N ARG A 7 -17.63 51.65 -0.75
CA ARG A 7 -17.01 50.38 -0.36
C ARG A 7 -17.32 50.12 1.12
N GLN A 8 -18.32 49.29 1.39
CA GLN A 8 -18.51 48.73 2.73
C GLN A 8 -17.54 47.55 2.92
N GLY A 9 -16.73 47.63 3.97
CA GLY A 9 -15.79 46.58 4.36
C GLY A 9 -16.53 45.34 4.85
N PHE A 10 -16.35 44.23 4.15
CA PHE A 10 -16.86 42.93 4.56
C PHE A 10 -15.96 42.38 5.68
N ARG A 11 -16.36 42.55 6.94
CA ARG A 11 -15.75 41.84 8.06
C ARG A 11 -16.19 40.38 7.98
N SER A 12 -15.28 39.50 7.58
CA SER A 12 -15.50 38.05 7.65
C SER A 12 -15.60 37.64 9.12
N THR A 13 -16.81 37.41 9.61
CA THR A 13 -17.06 36.67 10.85
C THR A 13 -16.93 35.19 10.54
N HIS A 14 -15.70 34.67 10.51
CA HIS A 14 -15.50 33.23 10.60
C HIS A 14 -15.85 32.78 12.02
N ALA A 15 -17.04 32.21 12.17
CA ALA A 15 -17.42 31.45 13.35
C ALA A 15 -16.41 30.28 13.52
N PRO A 16 -15.89 30.02 14.74
CA PRO A 16 -15.05 28.86 14.96
C PRO A 16 -15.88 27.61 14.65
N CYS A 17 -15.32 26.74 13.81
CA CYS A 17 -15.85 25.41 13.57
C CYS A 17 -15.79 24.67 14.91
N HIS A 18 -16.93 24.63 15.61
CA HIS A 18 -17.15 23.70 16.70
C HIS A 18 -17.16 22.30 16.09
N THR A 19 -15.99 21.68 15.96
CA THR A 19 -15.89 20.22 16.04
C THR A 19 -16.21 19.84 17.48
N GLU A 20 -17.49 19.93 17.84
CA GLU A 20 -18.02 19.09 18.90
C GLU A 20 -17.77 17.66 18.45
N ALA A 21 -16.74 17.06 19.03
CA ALA A 21 -16.52 15.64 18.94
C ALA A 21 -17.80 14.98 19.45
N MET A 22 -18.67 14.56 18.52
CA MET A 22 -19.82 13.73 18.84
C MET A 22 -19.26 12.58 19.66
N LYS A 23 -19.57 12.56 20.97
CA LYS A 23 -19.24 11.48 21.88
C LYS A 23 -19.71 10.22 21.18
N ARG A 24 -18.74 9.45 20.67
CA ARG A 24 -19.00 8.19 20.02
C ARG A 24 -19.58 7.32 21.13
N GLU A 25 -20.91 7.19 21.16
CA GLU A 25 -21.61 6.39 22.17
C GLU A 25 -20.80 5.11 22.37
N GLU A 26 -20.44 4.87 23.64
CA GLU A 26 -19.56 3.80 24.08
C GLU A 26 -20.23 2.47 23.75
N ARG A 27 -20.02 2.03 22.51
CA ARG A 27 -20.64 0.83 21.99
C ARG A 27 -20.02 -0.33 22.75
N LYS A 28 -20.86 -1.00 23.54
CA LYS A 28 -20.46 -2.18 24.33
C LYS A 28 -19.58 -3.12 23.50
N PRO A 29 -18.52 -3.67 24.11
CA PRO A 29 -17.62 -4.56 23.42
C PRO A 29 -18.40 -5.72 22.80
N GLY A 30 -18.01 -6.08 21.58
CA GLY A 30 -18.53 -7.29 20.96
C GLY A 30 -18.10 -8.55 21.74
N PRO A 31 -18.63 -9.72 21.38
CA PRO A 31 -18.25 -10.99 21.98
C PRO A 31 -16.74 -11.27 21.80
N PRO A 32 -16.14 -12.10 22.68
CA PRO A 32 -14.71 -12.38 22.68
C PRO A 32 -14.22 -12.95 21.34
N PRO A 33 -12.98 -12.65 20.93
CA PRO A 33 -12.39 -13.09 19.67
C PRO A 33 -11.98 -14.57 19.73
N THR A 34 -12.97 -15.46 19.75
CA THR A 34 -12.74 -16.90 19.65
C THR A 34 -12.19 -17.29 18.27
N GLU A 35 -11.55 -18.45 18.18
CA GLU A 35 -11.00 -18.97 16.91
C GLU A 35 -12.03 -18.95 15.78
N HIS A 36 -13.23 -19.49 16.04
CA HIS A 36 -14.32 -19.50 15.05
C HIS A 36 -14.66 -18.07 14.55
N ARG A 37 -14.78 -17.10 15.46
CA ARG A 37 -15.07 -15.69 15.08
C ARG A 37 -13.92 -15.04 14.32
N LEU A 38 -12.68 -15.39 14.63
CA LEU A 38 -11.51 -14.91 13.91
C LEU A 38 -11.45 -15.53 12.50
N ARG A 39 -11.80 -16.81 12.36
CA ARG A 39 -11.90 -17.50 11.07
C ARG A 39 -12.98 -16.89 10.17
N GLU A 40 -14.18 -16.68 10.70
CA GLU A 40 -15.27 -15.99 9.97
C GLU A 40 -14.84 -14.58 9.52
N ALA A 41 -14.19 -13.83 10.42
CA ALA A 41 -13.66 -12.51 10.07
C ALA A 41 -12.57 -12.55 9.00
N ALA A 42 -11.74 -13.60 8.97
CA ALA A 42 -10.73 -13.82 7.95
C ALA A 42 -11.38 -14.10 6.58
N ILE A 43 -12.36 -15.00 6.53
CA ILE A 43 -13.11 -15.33 5.30
C ILE A 43 -13.81 -14.08 4.76
N ALA A 44 -14.50 -13.33 5.62
CA ALA A 44 -15.16 -12.08 5.23
C ALA A 44 -14.17 -11.02 4.71
N HIS A 45 -12.93 -11.01 5.21
CA HIS A 45 -11.88 -10.13 4.70
C HIS A 45 -11.42 -10.56 3.30
N LEU A 46 -11.14 -11.86 3.12
CA LEU A 46 -10.65 -12.43 1.87
C LEU A 46 -11.70 -12.37 0.75
N ALA A 47 -12.99 -12.42 1.08
CA ALA A 47 -14.08 -12.22 0.13
C ALA A 47 -14.08 -10.83 -0.54
N ARG A 48 -13.38 -9.85 0.06
CA ARG A 48 -13.35 -8.46 -0.42
C ARG A 48 -11.98 -8.01 -0.89
N PHE A 49 -10.91 -8.59 -0.34
CA PHE A 49 -9.55 -8.12 -0.53
C PHE A 49 -8.59 -9.27 -0.74
N ALA A 50 -7.72 -9.15 -1.75
CA ALA A 50 -6.50 -9.96 -1.82
C ALA A 50 -5.56 -9.56 -0.67
N ALA A 51 -5.12 -10.54 0.10
CA ALA A 51 -4.27 -10.34 1.27
C ALA A 51 -3.11 -11.34 1.29
N THR A 52 -2.05 -10.98 1.98
CA THR A 52 -0.93 -11.86 2.31
C THR A 52 -1.16 -12.53 3.66
N GLU A 53 -0.45 -13.61 3.96
CA GLU A 53 -0.48 -14.28 5.26
C GLU A 53 -0.20 -13.27 6.39
N ALA A 54 0.89 -12.50 6.27
CA ALA A 54 1.25 -11.46 7.23
C ALA A 54 0.24 -10.29 7.27
N GLY A 55 -0.40 -9.98 6.14
CA GLY A 55 -1.48 -9.01 6.06
C GLY A 55 -2.69 -9.45 6.88
N LEU A 56 -3.11 -10.70 6.70
CA LEU A 56 -4.24 -11.31 7.39
C LEU A 56 -3.97 -11.42 8.89
N ALA A 57 -2.75 -11.85 9.29
CA ALA A 57 -2.32 -11.87 10.68
C ALA A 57 -2.46 -10.50 11.35
N ARG A 58 -2.06 -9.41 10.66
CA ARG A 58 -2.22 -8.04 11.16
C ARG A 58 -3.69 -7.64 11.29
N VAL A 59 -4.55 -8.06 10.36
CA VAL A 59 -6.00 -7.77 10.43
C VAL A 59 -6.64 -8.43 11.65
N LEU A 60 -6.35 -9.71 11.87
CA LEU A 60 -6.87 -10.45 13.02
C LEU A 60 -6.32 -9.92 14.34
N THR A 61 -5.01 -9.65 14.41
CA THR A 61 -4.37 -9.03 15.57
C THR A 61 -5.01 -7.70 15.94
N ARG A 62 -5.18 -6.79 14.96
CA ARG A 62 -5.83 -5.50 15.19
C ARG A 62 -7.28 -5.65 15.65
N ARG A 63 -7.96 -6.72 15.24
CA ARG A 63 -9.32 -7.02 15.70
C ARG A 63 -9.33 -7.41 17.18
N ILE A 64 -8.42 -8.28 17.58
CA ILE A 64 -8.21 -8.63 19.00
C ILE A 64 -7.89 -7.37 19.81
N ASP A 65 -6.95 -6.55 19.36
CA ASP A 65 -6.56 -5.33 20.09
C ASP A 65 -7.70 -4.30 20.18
N ARG A 66 -8.57 -4.22 19.16
CA ARG A 66 -9.78 -3.38 19.23
C ARG A 66 -10.79 -3.92 20.23
N TRP A 67 -10.96 -5.24 20.28
CA TRP A 67 -11.83 -5.88 21.28
C TRP A 67 -11.29 -5.62 22.69
N VAL A 68 -10.00 -5.89 22.93
CA VAL A 68 -9.31 -5.62 24.21
C VAL A 68 -9.59 -4.21 24.70
N ARG A 69 -9.30 -3.18 23.89
CA ARG A 69 -9.53 -1.78 24.26
C ARG A 69 -11.00 -1.46 24.59
N ALA A 70 -11.93 -2.05 23.85
CA ALA A 70 -13.36 -1.83 24.09
C ALA A 70 -13.84 -2.53 25.37
N THR A 71 -13.27 -3.70 25.67
CA THR A 71 -13.62 -4.50 26.86
C THR A 71 -12.97 -3.96 28.14
N GLU A 72 -11.75 -3.43 28.05
CA GLU A 72 -11.11 -2.67 29.14
C GLU A 72 -11.92 -1.42 29.50
N ALA A 73 -12.43 -0.69 28.50
CA ALA A 73 -13.26 0.50 28.73
C ALA A 73 -14.63 0.18 29.35
N ASP A 74 -15.16 -1.03 29.14
CA ASP A 74 -16.43 -1.52 29.70
C ASP A 74 -16.25 -2.08 31.13
N GLY A 75 -15.04 -2.03 31.69
CA GLY A 75 -14.75 -2.43 33.07
C GLY A 75 -14.69 -3.93 33.30
N ALA A 76 -14.48 -4.74 32.25
CA ALA A 76 -14.34 -6.17 32.41
C ALA A 76 -13.02 -6.58 33.10
N GLU A 77 -13.03 -7.75 33.73
CA GLU A 77 -11.89 -8.27 34.47
C GLU A 77 -10.61 -8.39 33.60
N PRO A 78 -9.48 -7.78 34.01
CA PRO A 78 -8.23 -7.81 33.25
C PRO A 78 -7.73 -9.22 32.91
N GLU A 79 -7.95 -10.18 33.80
CA GLU A 79 -7.56 -11.56 33.61
C GLU A 79 -8.34 -12.24 32.47
N THR A 80 -9.65 -11.96 32.37
CA THR A 80 -10.50 -12.48 31.28
C THR A 80 -10.06 -11.92 29.93
N ILE A 81 -9.75 -10.62 29.89
CA ILE A 81 -9.23 -9.95 28.69
C ILE A 81 -7.89 -10.55 28.27
N ALA A 82 -6.98 -10.74 29.23
CA ALA A 82 -5.67 -11.32 28.99
C ALA A 82 -5.76 -12.75 28.46
N ALA A 83 -6.61 -13.60 29.05
CA ALA A 83 -6.85 -14.97 28.61
C ALA A 83 -7.39 -15.03 27.18
N ALA A 84 -8.42 -14.24 26.87
CA ALA A 84 -9.02 -14.18 25.53
C ALA A 84 -8.05 -13.62 24.48
N ARG A 85 -7.24 -12.61 24.83
CA ARG A 85 -6.20 -12.06 23.96
C ARG A 85 -5.14 -13.12 23.63
N THR A 86 -4.67 -13.85 24.63
CA THR A 86 -3.67 -14.91 24.46
C THR A 86 -4.21 -16.04 23.60
N ALA A 87 -5.40 -16.56 23.92
CA ALA A 87 -6.05 -17.62 23.14
C ALA A 87 -6.30 -17.19 21.68
N GLY A 88 -6.82 -15.98 21.47
CA GLY A 88 -7.08 -15.44 20.13
C GLY A 88 -5.79 -15.28 19.31
N ARG A 89 -4.69 -14.83 19.91
CA ARG A 89 -3.39 -14.70 19.23
C ARG A 89 -2.80 -16.06 18.89
N ALA A 90 -2.92 -17.04 19.78
CA ALA A 90 -2.45 -18.41 19.55
C ALA A 90 -3.20 -19.11 18.40
N ALA A 91 -4.47 -18.75 18.15
CA ALA A 91 -5.26 -19.32 17.07
C ALA A 91 -4.91 -18.79 15.66
N ILE A 92 -4.30 -17.60 15.55
CA ILE A 92 -4.04 -16.94 14.26
C ILE A 92 -3.21 -17.80 13.29
N PRO A 93 -2.07 -18.39 13.68
CA PRO A 93 -1.26 -19.20 12.78
C PRO A 93 -2.02 -20.40 12.20
N GLY A 94 -2.83 -21.08 13.03
CA GLY A 94 -3.64 -22.22 12.59
C GLY A 94 -4.73 -21.83 11.58
N ILE A 95 -5.39 -20.70 11.80
CA ILE A 95 -6.37 -20.15 10.85
C ILE A 95 -5.70 -19.83 9.50
N ILE A 96 -4.55 -19.16 9.52
CA ILE A 96 -3.82 -18.79 8.30
C ILE A 96 -3.35 -20.04 7.55
N ALA A 97 -2.75 -21.00 8.25
CA ALA A 97 -2.29 -22.25 7.65
C ALA A 97 -3.44 -23.02 6.99
N SER A 98 -4.61 -23.08 7.64
CA SER A 98 -5.80 -23.71 7.08
C SER A 98 -6.30 -22.97 5.83
N LEU A 99 -6.37 -21.63 5.85
CA LEU A 99 -6.80 -20.84 4.70
C LEU A 99 -5.82 -20.92 3.52
N ARG A 100 -4.52 -20.99 3.80
CA ARG A 100 -3.48 -21.24 2.80
C ARG A 100 -3.62 -22.62 2.16
N ALA A 101 -3.85 -23.66 2.96
CA ALA A 101 -4.05 -25.02 2.45
C ALA A 101 -5.29 -25.11 1.54
N LEU A 102 -6.32 -24.30 1.80
CA LEU A 102 -7.50 -24.17 0.95
C LEU A 102 -7.28 -23.26 -0.28
N GLY A 103 -6.09 -22.68 -0.45
CA GLY A 103 -5.77 -21.74 -1.53
C GLY A 103 -6.41 -20.36 -1.38
N ALA A 104 -7.08 -20.07 -0.27
CA ALA A 104 -7.72 -18.78 -0.02
C ALA A 104 -6.70 -17.65 0.22
N VAL A 105 -5.47 -18.00 0.61
CA VAL A 105 -4.33 -17.08 0.72
C VAL A 105 -3.16 -17.67 -0.05
N ASN A 106 -2.60 -16.88 -0.96
CA ASN A 106 -1.44 -17.27 -1.76
C ASN A 106 -0.48 -16.08 -1.89
N ASP A 107 0.56 -16.08 -1.06
CA ASP A 107 1.57 -15.02 -1.03
C ASP A 107 2.34 -14.90 -2.36
N THR A 108 2.56 -16.02 -3.05
CA THR A 108 3.22 -16.04 -4.36
C THR A 108 2.38 -15.32 -5.41
N GLU A 109 1.10 -15.69 -5.53
CA GLU A 109 0.18 -15.07 -6.49
C GLU A 109 -0.05 -13.59 -6.19
N PHE A 110 -0.20 -13.24 -4.91
CA PHE A 110 -0.28 -11.86 -4.48
C PHE A 110 0.99 -11.08 -4.88
N ALA A 111 2.17 -11.62 -4.60
CA ALA A 111 3.43 -10.97 -4.90
C ALA A 111 3.67 -10.81 -6.41
N THR A 112 3.39 -11.83 -7.22
CA THR A 112 3.52 -11.77 -8.69
C THR A 112 2.58 -10.72 -9.29
N SER A 113 1.29 -10.76 -8.93
CA SER A 113 0.30 -9.80 -9.43
C SER A 113 0.64 -8.36 -9.00
N ARG A 114 1.07 -8.18 -7.74
CA ARG A 114 1.46 -6.88 -7.20
C ARG A 114 2.74 -6.35 -7.86
N ALA A 115 3.73 -7.21 -8.10
CA ALA A 115 4.97 -6.84 -8.78
C ALA A 115 4.72 -6.36 -10.20
N ARG A 116 3.88 -7.08 -10.97
CA ARG A 116 3.46 -6.67 -12.32
C ARG A 116 2.79 -5.30 -12.30
N ARG A 117 1.91 -5.05 -11.33
CA ARG A 117 1.26 -3.74 -11.18
C ARG A 117 2.27 -2.62 -10.85
N LEU A 118 3.19 -2.85 -9.91
CA LEU A 118 4.20 -1.87 -9.53
C LEU A 118 5.16 -1.55 -10.69
N ALA A 119 5.51 -2.54 -11.51
CA ALA A 119 6.29 -2.35 -12.73
C ALA A 119 5.59 -1.35 -13.67
N ARG A 120 4.28 -1.53 -13.93
CA ARG A 120 3.46 -0.63 -14.76
C ARG A 120 3.30 0.77 -14.16
N GLU A 121 3.40 0.89 -12.83
CA GLU A 121 3.42 2.18 -12.12
C GLU A 121 4.80 2.89 -12.17
N GLY A 122 5.79 2.28 -12.83
CA GLY A 122 7.16 2.80 -12.97
C GLY A 122 8.00 2.63 -11.71
N LYS A 123 7.84 1.51 -11.00
CA LYS A 123 8.66 1.16 -9.83
C LYS A 123 9.82 0.25 -10.23
N SER A 124 11.02 0.54 -9.73
CA SER A 124 12.20 -0.30 -9.93
C SER A 124 12.06 -1.66 -9.25
N ARG A 125 12.96 -2.59 -9.58
CA ARG A 125 13.04 -3.89 -8.91
C ARG A 125 13.20 -3.76 -7.41
N ARG A 126 14.17 -2.95 -6.97
CA ARG A 126 14.45 -2.71 -5.54
C ARG A 126 13.23 -2.13 -4.81
N ALA A 127 12.56 -1.14 -5.41
CA ALA A 127 11.35 -0.57 -4.82
C ALA A 127 10.18 -1.57 -4.77
N THR A 128 10.10 -2.46 -5.76
CA THR A 128 9.09 -3.53 -5.81
C THR A 128 9.31 -4.53 -4.68
N ILE A 129 10.54 -5.05 -4.52
CA ILE A 129 10.90 -5.98 -3.44
C ILE A 129 10.65 -5.33 -2.07
N ALA A 130 11.10 -4.08 -1.87
CA ALA A 130 10.83 -3.36 -0.63
C ALA A 130 9.34 -3.21 -0.35
N HIS A 131 8.52 -2.91 -1.37
CA HIS A 131 7.07 -2.84 -1.21
C HIS A 131 6.46 -4.18 -0.80
N LEU A 132 6.89 -5.28 -1.40
CA LEU A 132 6.43 -6.63 -1.04
C LEU A 132 6.82 -6.98 0.39
N ALA A 133 8.04 -6.64 0.82
CA ALA A 133 8.47 -6.80 2.21
C ALA A 133 7.58 -6.02 3.20
N THR A 134 7.12 -4.81 2.86
CA THR A 134 6.14 -4.08 3.73
C THR A 134 4.79 -4.79 3.86
N LYS A 135 4.44 -5.65 2.89
CA LYS A 135 3.26 -6.52 2.92
C LYS A 135 3.52 -7.80 3.70
N GLY A 136 4.76 -8.03 4.13
CA GLY A 136 5.18 -9.20 4.89
C GLY A 136 5.45 -10.42 4.02
N ILE A 137 5.69 -10.20 2.72
CA ILE A 137 6.28 -11.23 1.85
C ILE A 137 7.76 -11.35 2.20
N ASP A 138 8.22 -12.59 2.33
CA ASP A 138 9.64 -12.88 2.53
C ASP A 138 10.50 -12.25 1.42
N THR A 139 11.68 -11.73 1.79
CA THR A 139 12.54 -10.99 0.85
C THR A 139 13.12 -11.87 -0.23
N ASP A 140 13.44 -13.13 0.07
CA ASP A 140 14.00 -14.08 -0.90
C ASP A 140 12.90 -14.55 -1.85
N LEU A 141 11.70 -14.83 -1.32
CA LEU A 141 10.52 -15.08 -2.16
C LEU A 141 10.24 -13.88 -3.08
N ALA A 142 10.22 -12.66 -2.56
CA ALA A 142 10.00 -11.46 -3.37
C ALA A 142 11.09 -11.28 -4.44
N ALA A 143 12.36 -11.55 -4.12
CA ALA A 143 13.47 -11.47 -5.05
C ALA A 143 13.37 -12.52 -6.17
N SER A 144 12.89 -13.73 -5.86
CA SER A 144 12.66 -14.79 -6.85
C SER A 144 11.51 -14.48 -7.82
N LEU A 145 10.46 -13.81 -7.34
CA LEU A 145 9.28 -13.46 -8.14
C LEU A 145 9.45 -12.18 -8.96
N VAL A 146 10.45 -11.37 -8.64
CA VAL A 146 10.84 -10.18 -9.39
C VAL A 146 12.24 -10.42 -9.95
N PRO A 147 12.36 -11.12 -11.10
CA PRO A 147 13.66 -11.43 -11.68
C PRO A 147 14.40 -10.14 -12.05
N ASP A 148 15.73 -10.22 -12.03
CA ASP A 148 16.58 -9.12 -12.47
C ASP A 148 16.53 -9.02 -14.00
N ASN A 149 15.65 -8.15 -14.49
CA ASN A 149 15.45 -7.90 -15.92
C ASN A 149 15.66 -6.41 -16.18
N GLN A 150 16.79 -6.10 -16.83
CA GLN A 150 17.16 -4.74 -17.18
C GLN A 150 16.18 -4.06 -18.14
N ALA A 151 15.58 -4.80 -19.08
CA ALA A 151 14.60 -4.23 -20.01
C ALA A 151 13.33 -3.78 -19.27
N ARG A 152 12.89 -4.59 -18.28
CA ARG A 152 11.77 -4.25 -17.39
C ARG A 152 12.07 -3.02 -16.53
N ASP A 153 13.27 -2.93 -15.95
CA ASP A 153 13.65 -1.78 -15.12
C ASP A 153 13.88 -0.51 -15.96
N LEU A 154 14.41 -0.63 -17.18
CA LEU A 154 14.53 0.47 -18.14
C LEU A 154 13.15 1.02 -18.52
N ALA A 155 12.21 0.15 -18.88
CA ALA A 155 10.84 0.55 -19.19
C ALA A 155 10.14 1.21 -17.99
N ALA A 156 10.35 0.69 -16.77
CA ALA A 156 9.84 1.30 -15.54
C ALA A 156 10.45 2.68 -15.26
N ALA A 157 11.74 2.89 -15.57
CA ALA A 157 12.39 4.19 -15.48
C ALA A 157 11.77 5.20 -16.47
N CYS A 158 11.56 4.79 -17.73
CA CYS A 158 10.88 5.63 -18.73
C CYS A 158 9.45 6.00 -18.30
N LEU A 159 8.67 5.04 -17.76
CA LEU A 159 7.34 5.31 -17.19
C LEU A 159 7.37 6.35 -16.06
N TYR A 160 8.36 6.25 -15.18
CA TYR A 160 8.55 7.20 -14.08
C TYR A 160 8.87 8.61 -14.60
N LEU A 161 9.84 8.72 -15.51
CA LEU A 161 10.26 9.99 -16.11
C LEU A 161 9.11 10.66 -16.86
N ARG A 162 8.35 9.89 -17.66
CA ARG A 162 7.18 10.40 -18.39
C ARG A 162 6.12 10.96 -17.46
N ARG A 163 5.78 10.23 -16.38
CA ARG A 163 4.79 10.70 -15.39
C ARG A 163 5.23 12.00 -14.69
N ARG A 164 6.53 12.20 -14.52
CA ARG A 164 7.10 13.41 -13.90
C ARG A 164 7.48 14.49 -14.90
N ARG A 165 7.27 14.27 -16.21
CA ARG A 165 7.69 15.15 -17.32
C ARG A 165 9.17 15.54 -17.21
N LEU A 166 10.01 14.60 -16.77
CA LEU A 166 11.46 14.77 -16.72
C LEU A 166 12.08 14.39 -18.08
N PRO A 167 13.31 14.84 -18.38
CA PRO A 167 14.04 14.37 -19.57
C PRO A 167 14.03 12.84 -19.66
N PRO A 168 13.83 12.24 -20.84
CA PRO A 168 13.69 12.88 -22.16
C PRO A 168 12.26 13.38 -22.52
N PHE A 169 11.26 13.21 -21.65
CA PHE A 169 9.85 13.52 -21.96
C PHE A 169 9.43 14.97 -21.70
N GLY A 170 10.26 15.72 -21.00
CA GLY A 170 10.06 17.14 -20.74
C GLY A 170 11.39 17.83 -20.47
N GLU A 171 11.32 19.14 -20.24
CA GLU A 171 12.50 19.94 -19.94
C GLU A 171 12.98 19.71 -18.49
N GLY A 172 14.26 19.94 -18.26
CA GLY A 172 14.83 19.90 -16.93
C GLY A 172 16.28 19.45 -16.91
N ASP A 173 16.87 19.56 -15.72
CA ASP A 173 18.24 19.13 -15.47
C ASP A 173 18.34 17.60 -15.37
N ARG A 174 19.16 16.99 -16.23
CA ARG A 174 19.45 15.55 -16.24
C ARG A 174 20.02 15.06 -14.92
N MET A 175 20.82 15.87 -14.22
CA MET A 175 21.38 15.50 -12.92
C MET A 175 20.30 15.40 -11.84
N ARG A 176 19.33 16.31 -11.85
CA ARG A 176 18.16 16.23 -10.95
C ARG A 176 17.28 15.02 -11.27
N ALA A 177 17.10 14.70 -12.56
CA ALA A 177 16.35 13.53 -12.98
C ALA A 177 17.04 12.23 -12.54
N LEU A 178 18.37 12.15 -12.70
CA LEU A 178 19.19 11.03 -12.24
C LEU A 178 19.07 10.84 -10.72
N ALA A 179 19.19 11.91 -9.94
CA ALA A 179 19.00 11.86 -8.49
C ALA A 179 17.58 11.40 -8.10
N SER A 180 16.56 11.77 -8.88
CA SER A 180 15.18 11.33 -8.65
C SER A 180 14.98 9.83 -8.93
N LEU A 181 15.62 9.30 -9.97
CA LEU A 181 15.62 7.87 -10.27
C LEU A 181 16.36 7.07 -9.19
N ALA A 182 17.52 7.55 -8.73
CA ALA A 182 18.26 6.93 -7.64
C ALA A 182 17.43 6.82 -6.36
N ARG A 183 16.70 7.90 -5.97
CA ARG A 183 15.76 7.85 -4.83
C ARG A 183 14.61 6.87 -5.02
N GLN A 184 14.23 6.58 -6.26
CA GLN A 184 13.22 5.58 -6.57
C GLN A 184 13.80 4.16 -6.59
N GLY A 185 15.12 4.00 -6.44
CA GLY A 185 15.81 2.72 -6.32
C GLY A 185 16.16 2.08 -7.66
N PHE A 186 16.29 2.87 -8.73
CA PHE A 186 16.89 2.38 -9.98
C PHE A 186 18.41 2.31 -9.84
N ASP A 187 19.03 1.30 -10.45
CA ASP A 187 20.48 1.27 -10.56
C ASP A 187 20.97 2.39 -11.49
N ARG A 188 22.24 2.77 -11.33
CA ARG A 188 22.81 3.91 -12.05
C ARG A 188 22.81 3.67 -13.57
N ALA A 189 23.18 2.48 -14.02
CA ALA A 189 23.31 2.17 -15.44
C ALA A 189 21.96 2.26 -16.14
N THR A 190 20.89 1.69 -15.56
CA THR A 190 19.53 1.81 -16.09
C THR A 190 19.05 3.25 -16.09
N ALA A 191 19.34 4.03 -15.04
CA ALA A 191 18.93 5.42 -14.96
C ALA A 191 19.62 6.30 -16.01
N GLU A 192 20.92 6.12 -16.22
CA GLU A 192 21.67 6.82 -17.28
C GLU A 192 21.17 6.42 -18.67
N ARG A 193 20.95 5.13 -18.91
CA ARG A 193 20.36 4.64 -20.17
C ARG A 193 19.01 5.29 -20.45
N ALA A 194 18.11 5.33 -19.46
CA ALA A 194 16.79 5.94 -19.62
C ALA A 194 16.85 7.45 -19.96
N LEU A 195 17.86 8.16 -19.45
CA LEU A 195 18.08 9.60 -19.70
C LEU A 195 18.82 9.88 -21.02
N ALA A 196 19.56 8.89 -21.53
CA ALA A 196 20.28 8.96 -22.79
C ALA A 196 19.40 8.70 -24.01
N LEU A 197 18.27 8.00 -23.82
CA LEU A 197 17.28 7.79 -24.88
C LEU A 197 16.76 9.12 -25.42
N ASP A 198 16.50 9.13 -26.73
CA ASP A 198 15.69 10.18 -27.31
C ASP A 198 14.21 9.99 -26.93
N ARG A 199 13.40 10.99 -27.25
CA ARG A 199 11.98 10.96 -26.88
C ARG A 199 11.20 9.86 -27.63
N PRO A 200 11.34 9.67 -28.95
CA PRO A 200 10.67 8.59 -29.67
C PRO A 200 10.96 7.19 -29.10
N ASP A 201 12.21 6.85 -28.83
CA ASP A 201 12.60 5.54 -28.31
C ASP A 201 12.07 5.32 -26.89
N ALA A 202 12.16 6.35 -26.04
CA ALA A 202 11.61 6.30 -24.70
C ALA A 202 10.06 6.17 -24.72
N GLU A 203 9.38 6.79 -25.69
CA GLU A 203 7.94 6.63 -25.89
C GLU A 203 7.57 5.22 -26.35
N ALA A 204 8.37 4.60 -27.24
CA ALA A 204 8.17 3.23 -27.69
C ALA A 204 8.25 2.23 -26.52
N LEU A 205 9.24 2.37 -25.63
CA LEU A 205 9.37 1.55 -24.43
C LEU A 205 8.17 1.70 -23.49
N VAL A 206 7.66 2.93 -23.32
CA VAL A 206 6.46 3.17 -22.51
C VAL A 206 5.23 2.48 -23.12
N LEU A 207 5.09 2.51 -24.44
CA LEU A 207 3.97 1.86 -25.13
C LEU A 207 4.04 0.33 -25.01
N ALA A 208 5.21 -0.27 -25.21
CA ALA A 208 5.43 -1.71 -25.02
C ALA A 208 5.09 -2.15 -23.59
N ALA A 209 5.58 -1.41 -22.58
CA ALA A 209 5.31 -1.71 -21.18
C ALA A 209 3.81 -1.64 -20.80
N ARG A 210 3.05 -0.77 -21.47
CA ARG A 210 1.59 -0.64 -21.28
C ARG A 210 0.82 -1.77 -21.94
N ARG A 211 1.25 -2.23 -23.13
CA ARG A 211 0.67 -3.38 -23.83
C ARG A 211 0.94 -4.69 -23.09
N GLY A 212 1.95 -4.72 -22.22
CA GLY A 212 2.33 -5.92 -21.49
C GLY A 212 3.24 -6.83 -22.31
N ASP A 213 3.80 -6.31 -23.41
CA ASP A 213 4.81 -7.00 -24.20
C ASP A 213 6.05 -7.17 -23.32
N PRO A 214 6.61 -8.39 -23.20
CA PRO A 214 7.90 -8.56 -22.56
C PRO A 214 8.93 -7.79 -23.40
N ALA A 215 9.52 -6.75 -22.79
CA ALA A 215 10.68 -6.06 -23.33
C ALA A 215 11.91 -6.98 -23.30
#